data_AF-A0A023DEG0-F1
#
_entry.id   AF-A0A023DEG0-F1
#
_cell.length_a   1.000
_cell.length_b   1.000
_cell.length_c   1.000
_cell.angle_alpha   90.00
_cell.angle_beta   90.00
_cell.angle_gamma   90.00
#
_symmetry.space_group_name_H-M   'P 1'
#
loop_
_entity.id
_entity.type
_entity.pdbx_description
1 polymer ?
#
loop_
_entity_poly.entity_id
_entity_poly.type
_entity_poly.pdbx_seq_one_letter_code
_entity_poly.pdbx_strand_id
1 'polypeptide(L)'
;MIGKFLEKIEKEKGFTLKELLQLFEERNVLCNKADQVYWIATLAERRFIFISASCEKMYGLPPEAFYQDAELWKKVVYSEDKEKLEKTRSVLWNGESVEQEYRIVHQQNGTVRWVLEQAFPVFGEAGNVAMISGIITDITKIKKMDEQLLLAEKVYEHTQQALLITDAQLVIQLVNPAFTNITGYGADIIGKSFHVLCAGYYDERFYSTVKKTTIEKGKWAGKMRWRRKNGKAYVQQTIVTAIRDCEGKIIFYLFLLAGMWPNNKTAATVKDDLKLAREVQKRVLSKPLTASRINIYGMYIPSRELGGDMYAWYRIDEERYGIFLMDVMGQGTAASLICMSVRSLLNGVIRKGIDPQEVFGELNKHMRQLYHENGRMMYYFTAIYVLVNTKERFIEYASAGHPPGFLFQKNGLVEELDQGCAPIGLLPHLYVETGKLHYEPGATLVLYSDGAIEGASRSVCTNIERFREQLKPHIHLDSKTMIKFIHNQFEEKREFPDDLSVVVAKLW
;
A
#
# COMPACT_ATOMS: atom_id res chain seq x y z
N MET A 1 44.84 -25.68 21.38
CA MET A 1 43.91 -25.10 22.37
C MET A 1 42.57 -25.86 22.47
N ILE A 2 42.12 -26.52 21.39
CA ILE A 2 40.88 -27.32 21.33
C ILE A 2 41.03 -28.74 21.95
N GLY A 3 42.23 -29.31 21.99
CA GLY A 3 42.46 -30.68 22.51
C GLY A 3 42.32 -30.86 24.03
N LYS A 4 42.88 -29.95 24.84
CA LYS A 4 42.71 -29.96 26.32
C LYS A 4 41.29 -29.61 26.80
N PHE A 5 40.43 -29.24 25.85
CA PHE A 5 39.03 -28.87 26.06
C PHE A 5 38.09 -30.06 25.82
N LEU A 6 38.47 -31.02 24.97
CA LEU A 6 37.71 -32.25 24.73
C LEU A 6 37.70 -33.19 25.95
N GLU A 7 38.81 -33.33 26.68
CA GLU A 7 38.89 -34.18 27.89
C GLU A 7 38.09 -33.65 29.08
N LYS A 8 37.69 -32.38 29.06
CA LYS A 8 36.88 -31.76 30.14
C LYS A 8 35.37 -31.81 29.86
N ILE A 9 34.97 -32.21 28.63
CA ILE A 9 33.58 -32.23 28.13
C ILE A 9 32.88 -33.57 28.36
N GLU A 10 33.59 -34.67 28.63
CA GLU A 10 32.94 -35.95 28.90
C GLU A 10 32.15 -36.00 30.22
N LYS A 11 32.22 -34.95 31.07
CA LYS A 11 31.69 -35.03 32.43
C LYS A 11 30.32 -34.43 32.73
N GLU A 12 29.86 -33.30 32.17
CA GLU A 12 28.63 -32.67 32.70
C GLU A 12 27.73 -32.01 31.63
N LYS A 13 26.42 -32.33 31.72
CA LYS A 13 25.32 -31.96 30.81
C LYS A 13 24.80 -30.54 31.12
N GLY A 14 24.70 -29.68 30.11
CA GLY A 14 23.91 -28.44 30.16
C GLY A 14 24.49 -27.34 29.27
N PHE A 15 23.74 -26.92 28.26
CA PHE A 15 24.17 -26.11 27.12
C PHE A 15 25.11 -24.92 27.43
N THR A 16 26.11 -24.70 26.57
CA THR A 16 27.07 -23.58 26.69
C THR A 16 26.66 -22.35 25.87
N LEU A 17 27.14 -21.16 26.28
CA LEU A 17 26.99 -19.87 25.58
C LEU A 17 27.32 -19.97 24.07
N LYS A 18 28.19 -20.90 23.69
CA LYS A 18 28.58 -21.16 22.30
C LYS A 18 27.47 -21.86 21.48
N GLU A 19 26.66 -22.71 22.09
CA GLU A 19 25.49 -23.33 21.44
C GLU A 19 24.33 -22.34 21.31
N LEU A 20 24.17 -21.43 22.27
CA LEU A 20 23.26 -20.28 22.18
C LEU A 20 23.68 -19.32 21.06
N LEU A 21 24.98 -19.00 20.97
CA LEU A 21 25.55 -18.18 19.90
C LEU A 21 25.43 -18.86 18.53
N GLN A 22 25.63 -20.18 18.45
CA GLN A 22 25.48 -20.94 17.22
C GLN A 22 24.00 -21.03 16.78
N LEU A 23 23.04 -21.19 17.70
CA LEU A 23 21.59 -21.11 17.42
C LEU A 23 21.13 -19.70 16.96
N PHE A 24 21.72 -18.63 17.50
CA PHE A 24 21.45 -17.26 17.06
C PHE A 24 22.12 -16.92 15.73
N GLU A 25 23.33 -17.43 15.46
CA GLU A 25 23.98 -17.33 14.15
C GLU A 25 23.22 -18.15 13.09
N GLU A 26 22.81 -19.38 13.41
CA GLU A 26 21.98 -20.21 12.53
C GLU A 26 20.62 -19.54 12.23
N ARG A 27 19.97 -18.93 13.23
CA ARG A 27 18.75 -18.11 13.00
C ARG A 27 19.04 -16.81 12.24
N ASN A 28 20.17 -16.13 12.44
CA ASN A 28 20.55 -14.94 11.68
C ASN A 28 20.78 -15.26 10.19
N VAL A 29 21.38 -16.43 9.89
CA VAL A 29 21.57 -16.92 8.53
C VAL A 29 20.25 -17.36 7.90
N LEU A 30 19.35 -17.98 8.67
CA LEU A 30 18.03 -18.43 8.19
C LEU A 30 16.98 -17.29 8.07
N CYS A 31 17.13 -16.20 8.83
CA CYS A 31 16.15 -15.11 8.92
C CYS A 31 16.78 -13.74 8.61
N ASN A 32 17.61 -13.63 7.56
CA ASN A 32 18.32 -12.40 7.13
C ASN A 32 17.37 -11.20 6.82
N LYS A 33 16.68 -10.71 7.84
CA LYS A 33 15.78 -9.57 7.84
C LYS A 33 16.59 -8.41 8.40
N ALA A 34 17.02 -7.55 7.50
CA ALA A 34 17.85 -6.38 7.80
C ALA A 34 17.18 -5.32 8.71
N ASP A 35 16.01 -5.62 9.26
CA ASP A 35 15.22 -4.77 10.14
C ASP A 35 15.25 -5.27 11.61
N GLN A 36 16.03 -6.32 11.94
CA GLN A 36 16.16 -6.87 13.30
C GLN A 36 17.62 -6.94 13.80
N VAL A 37 17.82 -6.64 15.08
CA VAL A 37 19.11 -6.71 15.80
C VAL A 37 18.95 -7.60 17.02
N TYR A 38 19.87 -8.55 17.19
CA TYR A 38 19.91 -9.43 18.36
C TYR A 38 21.07 -9.01 19.25
N TRP A 39 20.87 -9.03 20.56
CA TRP A 39 21.91 -8.65 21.50
C TRP A 39 21.84 -9.46 22.80
N ILE A 40 23.00 -9.59 23.46
CA ILE A 40 23.16 -10.19 24.77
C ILE A 40 24.06 -9.28 25.60
N ALA A 41 23.65 -8.98 26.83
CA ALA A 41 24.42 -8.20 27.79
C ALA A 41 24.63 -8.96 29.09
N THR A 42 25.78 -8.74 29.73
CA THR A 42 26.06 -9.25 31.08
C THR A 42 25.60 -8.26 32.12
N LEU A 43 25.06 -8.77 33.23
CA LEU A 43 24.70 -7.98 34.39
C LEU A 43 25.91 -7.52 35.20
N ALA A 44 26.97 -8.33 35.26
CA ALA A 44 28.15 -8.04 36.08
C ALA A 44 28.93 -6.82 35.59
N GLU A 45 29.04 -6.66 34.27
CA GLU A 45 29.86 -5.61 33.63
C GLU A 45 28.99 -4.57 32.89
N ARG A 46 27.65 -4.73 32.91
CA ARG A 46 26.66 -3.85 32.26
C ARG A 46 26.96 -3.52 30.79
N ARG A 47 27.63 -4.43 30.07
CA ARG A 47 28.04 -4.25 28.68
C ARG A 47 27.47 -5.34 27.78
N PHE A 48 27.40 -5.04 26.49
CA PHE A 48 27.09 -6.03 25.47
C PHE A 48 28.22 -7.06 25.40
N ILE A 49 27.86 -8.33 25.46
CA ILE A 49 28.74 -9.48 25.17
C ILE A 49 28.61 -9.85 23.69
N PHE A 50 27.42 -9.61 23.13
CA PHE A 50 27.12 -9.87 21.73
C PHE A 50 26.08 -8.86 21.22
N ILE A 51 26.27 -8.38 20.00
CA ILE A 51 25.26 -7.69 19.20
C ILE A 51 25.46 -8.11 17.73
N SER A 52 24.37 -8.39 17.03
CA SER A 52 24.45 -8.83 15.63
C SER A 52 24.88 -7.69 14.71
N ALA A 53 25.57 -8.04 13.61
CA ALA A 53 26.08 -7.08 12.61
C ALA A 53 24.99 -6.18 12.00
N SER A 54 23.73 -6.60 12.02
CA SER A 54 22.57 -5.79 11.63
C SER A 54 22.48 -4.45 12.39
N CYS A 55 23.17 -4.29 13.51
CA CYS A 55 23.25 -3.04 14.25
C CYS A 55 23.83 -1.89 13.41
N GLU A 56 24.71 -2.17 12.45
CA GLU A 56 25.27 -1.16 11.54
C GLU A 56 24.18 -0.46 10.74
N LYS A 57 23.22 -1.24 10.20
CA LYS A 57 22.12 -0.69 9.41
C LYS A 57 21.08 0.02 10.26
N MET A 58 20.88 -0.43 11.50
CA MET A 58 19.87 0.11 12.41
C MET A 58 20.34 1.40 13.09
N TYR A 59 21.57 1.40 13.61
CA TYR A 59 22.15 2.47 14.42
C TYR A 59 23.21 3.30 13.69
N GLY A 60 23.75 2.83 12.56
CA GLY A 60 24.87 3.45 11.87
C GLY A 60 26.23 3.18 12.54
N LEU A 61 26.31 2.16 13.40
CA LEU A 61 27.51 1.85 14.20
C LEU A 61 27.83 0.35 14.16
N PRO A 62 29.13 0.00 14.05
CA PRO A 62 29.58 -1.39 14.04
C PRO A 62 29.44 -2.04 15.43
N PRO A 63 29.33 -3.39 15.52
CA PRO A 63 29.25 -4.12 16.79
C PRO A 63 30.34 -3.72 17.79
N GLU A 64 31.56 -3.48 17.30
CA GLU A 64 32.73 -3.09 18.07
C GLU A 64 32.48 -1.82 18.90
N ALA A 65 31.70 -0.88 18.38
CA ALA A 65 31.35 0.34 19.11
C ALA A 65 30.55 0.01 20.38
N PHE A 66 29.60 -0.92 20.29
CA PHE A 66 28.76 -1.35 21.41
C PHE A 66 29.54 -2.19 22.44
N TYR A 67 30.63 -2.86 22.04
CA TYR A 67 31.51 -3.57 22.96
C TYR A 67 32.46 -2.65 23.72
N GLN A 68 32.86 -1.51 23.11
CA GLN A 68 33.81 -0.56 23.68
C GLN A 68 33.17 0.44 24.66
N ASP A 69 31.90 0.78 24.46
CA ASP A 69 31.18 1.76 25.27
C ASP A 69 29.86 1.16 25.80
N ALA A 70 29.87 0.78 27.08
CA ALA A 70 28.71 0.21 27.77
C ALA A 70 27.50 1.16 27.86
N GLU A 71 27.73 2.48 27.71
CA GLU A 71 26.69 3.51 27.79
C GLU A 71 26.26 4.01 26.40
N LEU A 72 26.79 3.41 25.32
CA LEU A 72 26.50 3.82 23.94
C LEU A 72 25.01 3.77 23.60
N TRP A 73 24.26 2.84 24.22
CA TRP A 73 22.82 2.75 24.06
C TRP A 73 22.10 4.08 24.43
N LYS A 74 22.60 4.83 25.43
CA LYS A 74 22.05 6.14 25.81
C LYS A 74 22.34 7.22 24.78
N LYS A 75 23.36 7.05 23.95
CA LYS A 75 23.74 8.01 22.91
C LYS A 75 22.92 7.82 21.64
N VAL A 76 22.54 6.58 21.34
CA VAL A 76 21.74 6.24 20.15
C VAL A 76 20.23 6.37 20.36
N VAL A 77 19.76 6.37 21.60
CA VAL A 77 18.34 6.60 21.94
C VAL A 77 17.96 8.09 21.82
N TYR A 78 16.78 8.37 21.30
CA TYR A 78 16.22 9.71 21.19
C TYR A 78 16.03 10.35 22.58
N SER A 79 16.34 11.64 22.74
CA SER A 79 16.45 12.32 24.04
C SER A 79 15.23 12.15 24.95
N GLU A 80 14.03 12.24 24.40
CA GLU A 80 12.76 12.15 25.14
C GLU A 80 12.46 10.73 25.66
N ASP A 81 13.03 9.69 25.05
CA ASP A 81 12.71 8.30 25.40
C ASP A 81 13.70 7.70 26.42
N LYS A 82 14.77 8.42 26.76
CA LYS A 82 15.86 7.94 27.65
C LYS A 82 15.39 7.65 29.07
N GLU A 83 14.64 8.56 29.68
CA GLU A 83 14.18 8.43 31.07
C GLU A 83 13.23 7.24 31.25
N LYS A 84 12.39 6.98 30.24
CA LYS A 84 11.50 5.81 30.19
C LYS A 84 12.32 4.52 30.19
N LEU A 85 13.33 4.42 29.31
CA LEU A 85 14.16 3.23 29.14
C LEU A 85 15.03 2.92 30.37
N GLU A 86 15.51 3.93 31.08
CA GLU A 86 16.24 3.72 32.33
C GLU A 86 15.37 3.06 33.41
N LYS A 87 14.08 3.42 33.49
CA LYS A 87 13.13 2.79 34.41
C LYS A 87 12.89 1.32 34.05
N THR A 88 12.70 1.00 32.78
CA THR A 88 12.45 -0.39 32.32
C THR A 88 13.67 -1.30 32.46
N ARG A 89 14.90 -0.77 32.38
CA ARG A 89 16.11 -1.58 32.63
C ARG A 89 16.17 -2.16 34.05
N SER A 90 15.62 -1.44 35.04
CA SER A 90 15.57 -1.93 36.42
C SER A 90 14.63 -3.13 36.57
N VAL A 91 13.58 -3.20 35.75
CA VAL A 91 12.64 -4.33 35.70
C VAL A 91 13.32 -5.59 35.12
N LEU A 92 14.09 -5.44 34.05
CA LEU A 92 14.91 -6.52 33.47
C LEU A 92 15.91 -7.10 34.48
N TRP A 93 16.49 -6.25 35.33
CA TRP A 93 17.44 -6.67 36.36
C TRP A 93 16.81 -7.46 37.51
N ASN A 94 15.50 -7.30 37.72
CA ASN A 94 14.76 -8.04 38.73
C ASN A 94 14.24 -9.40 38.20
N GLY A 95 14.57 -9.78 36.96
CA GLY A 95 14.19 -11.08 36.40
C GLY A 95 12.86 -11.07 35.64
N GLU A 96 12.37 -9.91 35.23
CA GLU A 96 11.15 -9.79 34.40
C GLU A 96 11.51 -9.47 32.94
N SER A 97 10.71 -10.00 31.99
CA SER A 97 10.82 -9.65 30.57
C SER A 97 10.20 -8.30 30.29
N VAL A 98 10.76 -7.56 29.33
CA VAL A 98 10.29 -6.24 28.92
C VAL A 98 10.02 -6.21 27.42
N GLU A 99 8.89 -5.63 27.06
CA GLU A 99 8.56 -5.25 25.69
C GLU A 99 8.28 -3.73 25.65
N GLN A 100 8.94 -3.01 24.75
CA GLN A 100 8.81 -1.56 24.69
C GLN A 100 9.14 -0.98 23.32
N GLU A 101 8.42 0.09 22.97
CA GLU A 101 8.69 0.91 21.79
C GLU A 101 9.36 2.22 22.18
N TYR A 102 10.35 2.62 21.39
CA TYR A 102 11.07 3.88 21.53
C TYR A 102 11.75 4.31 20.23
N ARG A 103 12.26 5.53 20.21
CA ARG A 103 12.97 6.10 19.07
C ARG A 103 14.48 6.00 19.26
N ILE A 104 15.17 5.72 18.16
CA ILE A 104 16.62 5.75 18.04
C ILE A 104 17.03 6.73 16.95
N VAL A 105 18.25 7.23 17.04
CA VAL A 105 18.88 8.12 16.06
C VAL A 105 20.02 7.38 15.40
N HIS A 106 19.95 7.27 14.08
CA HIS A 106 21.00 6.66 13.27
C HIS A 106 22.22 7.61 13.20
N GLN A 107 23.37 7.17 13.71
CA GLN A 107 24.49 8.06 14.04
C GLN A 107 25.22 8.64 12.82
N GLN A 108 25.14 7.99 11.65
CA GLN A 108 25.78 8.51 10.43
C GLN A 108 24.92 9.50 9.63
N ASN A 109 23.58 9.40 9.70
CA ASN A 109 22.68 10.16 8.82
C ASN A 109 21.61 10.94 9.58
N GLY A 110 21.60 10.87 10.92
CA GLY A 110 20.69 11.61 11.80
C GLY A 110 19.22 11.18 11.72
N THR A 111 18.87 10.14 10.95
CA THR A 111 17.48 9.73 10.79
C THR A 111 16.92 9.13 12.08
N VAL A 112 15.71 9.54 12.45
CA VAL A 112 14.97 8.97 13.58
C VAL A 112 14.23 7.71 13.12
N ARG A 113 14.36 6.64 13.90
CA ARG A 113 13.67 5.36 13.66
C ARG A 113 12.91 4.95 14.90
N TRP A 114 11.74 4.35 14.70
CA TRP A 114 11.00 3.68 15.75
C TRP A 114 11.45 2.23 15.83
N VAL A 115 11.72 1.75 17.04
CA VAL A 115 12.08 0.36 17.29
C VAL A 115 11.19 -0.25 18.37
N LEU A 116 10.94 -1.55 18.24
CA LEU A 116 10.36 -2.42 19.25
C LEU A 116 11.46 -3.29 19.84
N GLU A 117 11.70 -3.17 21.14
CA GLU A 117 12.62 -4.02 21.89
C GLU A 117 11.83 -5.05 22.70
N GLN A 118 12.23 -6.31 22.58
CA GLN A 118 11.78 -7.41 23.43
C GLN A 118 13.01 -8.00 24.10
N ALA A 119 13.09 -7.89 25.42
CA ALA A 119 14.24 -8.31 26.21
C ALA A 119 13.82 -9.28 27.32
N PHE A 120 14.66 -10.29 27.55
CA PHE A 120 14.40 -11.42 28.42
C PHE A 120 15.61 -11.69 29.34
N PRO A 121 15.38 -11.93 30.63
CA PRO A 121 16.44 -12.33 31.56
C PRO A 121 16.86 -13.79 31.32
N VAL A 122 18.14 -14.06 31.48
CA VAL A 122 18.74 -15.40 31.44
C VAL A 122 19.32 -15.70 32.81
N PHE A 123 18.76 -16.71 33.48
CA PHE A 123 19.13 -17.07 34.86
C PHE A 123 20.33 -18.03 34.90
N GLY A 124 21.19 -17.86 35.90
CA GLY A 124 22.28 -18.78 36.22
C GLY A 124 21.87 -19.90 37.18
N GLU A 125 22.81 -20.77 37.54
CA GLU A 125 22.58 -21.97 38.37
C GLU A 125 22.00 -21.68 39.77
N ALA A 126 22.19 -20.47 40.31
CA ALA A 126 21.67 -20.06 41.62
C ALA A 126 20.32 -19.30 41.55
N GLY A 127 19.65 -19.27 40.39
CA GLY A 127 18.38 -18.57 40.20
C GLY A 127 18.49 -17.04 40.11
N ASN A 128 19.71 -16.50 40.12
CA ASN A 128 20.01 -15.10 39.86
C ASN A 128 20.07 -14.83 38.35
N VAL A 129 19.64 -13.63 37.93
CA VAL A 129 19.81 -13.23 36.52
C VAL A 129 21.31 -13.08 36.23
N ALA A 130 21.82 -13.85 35.26
CA ALA A 130 23.22 -13.85 34.87
C ALA A 130 23.44 -12.98 33.63
N MET A 131 22.50 -13.00 32.68
CA MET A 131 22.56 -12.25 31.43
C MET A 131 21.18 -11.73 31.04
N ILE A 132 21.14 -10.82 30.08
CA ILE A 132 19.92 -10.38 29.41
C ILE A 132 20.11 -10.58 27.92
N SER A 133 19.11 -11.16 27.25
CA SER A 133 19.08 -11.28 25.80
C SER A 133 17.89 -10.54 25.24
N GLY A 134 18.03 -9.90 24.09
CA GLY A 134 16.92 -9.19 23.46
C GLY A 134 17.00 -9.14 21.95
N ILE A 135 15.86 -8.82 21.36
CA ILE A 135 15.70 -8.49 19.95
C ILE A 135 15.15 -7.07 19.82
N ILE A 136 15.67 -6.33 18.86
CA ILE A 136 15.23 -4.99 18.51
C ILE A 136 14.78 -5.02 17.05
N THR A 137 13.54 -4.61 16.78
CA THR A 137 12.94 -4.60 15.44
C THR A 137 12.64 -3.17 14.99
N ASP A 138 13.05 -2.77 13.79
CA ASP A 138 12.69 -1.47 13.18
C ASP A 138 11.20 -1.49 12.78
N ILE A 139 10.39 -0.71 13.50
CA ILE A 139 8.94 -0.56 13.26
C ILE A 139 8.61 0.79 12.62
N THR A 140 9.60 1.55 12.12
CA THR A 140 9.40 2.89 11.53
C THR A 140 8.40 2.86 10.38
N LYS A 141 8.44 1.81 9.55
CA LYS A 141 7.50 1.64 8.43
C LYS A 141 6.07 1.43 8.92
N ILE A 142 5.89 0.68 10.01
CA ILE A 142 4.59 0.40 10.63
C ILE A 142 4.02 1.68 11.22
N LYS A 143 4.80 2.42 12.01
CA LYS A 143 4.36 3.72 12.57
C LYS A 143 3.98 4.75 11.51
N LYS A 144 4.72 4.81 10.39
CA LYS A 144 4.38 5.69 9.26
C LYS A 144 3.11 5.25 8.51
N MET A 145 2.80 3.96 8.49
CA MET A 145 1.56 3.42 7.92
C MET A 145 0.37 3.70 8.85
N ASP A 146 0.54 3.54 10.17
CA ASP A 146 -0.47 3.89 11.17
C ASP A 146 -0.78 5.39 11.16
N GLU A 147 0.21 6.26 10.98
CA GLU A 147 -0.01 7.70 10.80
C GLU A 147 -0.79 8.03 9.52
N GLN A 148 -0.58 7.28 8.43
CA GLN A 148 -1.31 7.45 7.18
C GLN A 148 -2.73 6.89 7.26
N LEU A 149 -2.92 5.77 7.95
CA LEU A 149 -4.23 5.20 8.25
C LEU A 149 -5.02 6.13 9.15
N LEU A 150 -4.40 6.65 10.21
CA LEU A 150 -4.99 7.65 11.10
C LEU A 150 -5.32 8.95 10.35
N LEU A 151 -4.53 9.33 9.32
CA LEU A 151 -4.85 10.48 8.47
C LEU A 151 -6.06 10.20 7.56
N ALA A 152 -6.16 9.00 6.98
CA ALA A 152 -7.31 8.58 6.18
C ALA A 152 -8.59 8.44 7.03
N GLU A 153 -8.46 7.90 8.25
CA GLU A 153 -9.50 7.82 9.26
C GLU A 153 -9.92 9.22 9.73
N LYS A 154 -8.97 10.13 9.98
CA LYS A 154 -9.27 11.54 10.25
C LYS A 154 -9.97 12.24 9.09
N VAL A 155 -9.63 11.93 7.83
CA VAL A 155 -10.37 12.45 6.67
C VAL A 155 -11.79 11.85 6.65
N TYR A 156 -11.96 10.56 6.94
CA TYR A 156 -13.26 9.91 7.05
C TYR A 156 -14.13 10.47 8.19
N GLU A 157 -13.55 10.69 9.38
CA GLU A 157 -14.22 11.22 10.57
C GLU A 157 -14.49 12.73 10.51
N HIS A 158 -13.58 13.52 9.92
CA HIS A 158 -13.69 14.98 9.85
C HIS A 158 -14.33 15.50 8.55
N THR A 159 -14.76 14.63 7.62
CA THR A 159 -15.57 15.07 6.48
C THR A 159 -16.92 15.60 6.96
N GLN A 160 -17.19 16.90 6.75
CA GLN A 160 -18.46 17.53 7.16
C GLN A 160 -19.64 17.25 6.21
N GLN A 161 -19.39 16.55 5.09
CA GLN A 161 -20.44 16.21 4.13
C GLN A 161 -20.98 14.81 4.40
N ALA A 162 -22.31 14.69 4.44
CA ALA A 162 -22.96 13.39 4.62
C ALA A 162 -22.86 12.57 3.33
N LEU A 163 -22.30 11.37 3.45
CA LEU A 163 -22.09 10.41 2.37
C LEU A 163 -22.94 9.16 2.61
N LEU A 164 -23.55 8.68 1.53
CA LEU A 164 -24.35 7.47 1.50
C LEU A 164 -24.07 6.72 0.19
N ILE A 165 -23.83 5.41 0.26
CA ILE A 165 -23.66 4.53 -0.91
C ILE A 165 -24.75 3.47 -0.88
N THR A 166 -25.36 3.18 -2.04
CA THR A 166 -26.33 2.09 -2.22
C THR A 166 -25.95 1.20 -3.37
N ASP A 167 -26.35 -0.07 -3.38
CA ASP A 167 -26.25 -0.92 -4.57
C ASP A 167 -27.17 -0.46 -5.73
N ALA A 168 -27.14 -1.19 -6.85
CA ALA A 168 -28.00 -0.94 -8.02
C ALA A 168 -29.52 -1.04 -7.74
N GLN A 169 -29.91 -1.72 -6.66
CA GLN A 169 -31.30 -1.87 -6.21
C GLN A 169 -31.69 -0.83 -5.15
N LEU A 170 -30.81 0.15 -4.87
CA LEU A 170 -30.98 1.19 -3.85
C LEU A 170 -31.03 0.63 -2.42
N VAL A 171 -30.34 -0.48 -2.15
CA VAL A 171 -30.09 -0.99 -0.80
C VAL A 171 -28.82 -0.33 -0.26
N ILE A 172 -28.92 0.26 0.92
CA ILE A 172 -27.84 1.05 1.54
C ILE A 172 -26.69 0.15 1.97
N GLN A 173 -25.47 0.48 1.54
CA GLN A 173 -24.26 -0.29 1.82
C GLN A 173 -23.34 0.43 2.81
N LEU A 174 -23.25 1.76 2.72
CA LEU A 174 -22.33 2.53 3.56
C LEU A 174 -22.87 3.93 3.84
N VAL A 175 -22.58 4.41 5.05
CA VAL A 175 -22.78 5.80 5.48
C VAL A 175 -21.54 6.28 6.24
N ASN A 176 -21.25 7.58 6.20
CA ASN A 176 -20.17 8.17 7.01
C ASN A 176 -20.69 8.83 8.31
N PRO A 177 -19.82 9.22 9.26
CA PRO A 177 -20.25 9.87 10.51
C PRO A 177 -21.07 11.15 10.30
N ALA A 178 -20.76 11.96 9.28
CA ALA A 178 -21.55 13.15 8.95
C ALA A 178 -22.98 12.81 8.51
N PHE A 179 -23.20 11.71 7.80
CA PHE A 179 -24.54 11.20 7.52
C PHE A 179 -25.27 10.85 8.81
N THR A 180 -24.58 10.23 9.76
CA THR A 180 -25.17 9.90 11.06
C THR A 180 -25.59 11.16 11.82
N ASN A 181 -24.72 12.16 11.88
CA ASN A 181 -25.02 13.45 12.52
C ASN A 181 -26.18 14.19 11.84
N ILE A 182 -26.23 14.17 10.50
CA ILE A 182 -27.23 14.90 9.72
C ILE A 182 -28.58 14.18 9.71
N THR A 183 -28.62 12.85 9.68
CA THR A 183 -29.87 12.10 9.50
C THR A 183 -30.40 11.46 10.79
N GLY A 184 -29.51 11.25 11.77
CA GLY A 184 -29.77 10.49 12.99
C GLY A 184 -29.72 8.97 12.79
N TYR A 185 -29.46 8.48 11.57
CA TYR A 185 -29.30 7.06 11.25
C TYR A 185 -27.83 6.69 11.22
N GLY A 186 -27.44 5.67 11.99
CA GLY A 186 -26.08 5.16 12.02
C GLY A 186 -25.99 3.85 11.23
N ALA A 187 -25.22 2.89 11.74
CA ALA A 187 -25.09 1.56 11.13
C ALA A 187 -26.43 0.82 10.96
N ASP A 188 -27.48 1.19 11.71
CA ASP A 188 -28.81 0.58 11.66
C ASP A 188 -29.58 0.79 10.34
N ILE A 189 -29.06 1.63 9.45
CA ILE A 189 -29.62 1.85 8.11
C ILE A 189 -28.96 0.99 7.02
N ILE A 190 -27.80 0.39 7.31
CA ILE A 190 -27.10 -0.48 6.37
C ILE A 190 -27.96 -1.73 6.10
N GLY A 191 -28.03 -2.15 4.84
CA GLY A 191 -28.89 -3.24 4.36
C GLY A 191 -30.37 -2.86 4.16
N LYS A 192 -30.79 -1.65 4.52
CA LYS A 192 -32.18 -1.19 4.29
C LYS A 192 -32.33 -0.51 2.94
N SER A 193 -33.56 -0.51 2.42
CA SER A 193 -33.89 0.23 1.21
C SER A 193 -33.79 1.75 1.44
N PHE A 194 -33.20 2.46 0.47
CA PHE A 194 -33.14 3.91 0.40
C PHE A 194 -34.50 4.59 0.63
N HIS A 195 -35.61 3.94 0.26
CA HIS A 195 -36.97 4.47 0.41
C HIS A 195 -37.31 4.83 1.87
N VAL A 196 -36.68 4.21 2.87
CA VAL A 196 -36.83 4.56 4.29
C VAL A 196 -36.41 6.01 4.58
N LEU A 197 -35.48 6.55 3.79
CA LEU A 197 -34.97 7.92 3.92
C LEU A 197 -35.84 8.95 3.19
N CYS A 198 -36.86 8.52 2.44
CA CYS A 198 -37.75 9.40 1.69
C CYS A 198 -38.93 9.90 2.54
N ALA A 199 -39.21 11.20 2.45
CA ALA A 199 -40.27 11.84 3.25
C ALA A 199 -41.66 11.86 2.58
N GLY A 200 -41.90 11.04 1.54
CA GLY A 200 -43.23 10.76 0.97
C GLY A 200 -44.02 11.94 0.37
N TYR A 201 -43.43 13.13 0.21
CA TYR A 201 -44.12 14.32 -0.29
C TYR A 201 -44.00 14.53 -1.81
N TYR A 202 -42.96 13.97 -2.44
CA TYR A 202 -42.85 13.95 -3.89
C TYR A 202 -43.51 12.68 -4.43
N ASP A 203 -44.23 12.80 -5.55
CA ASP A 203 -44.86 11.65 -6.21
C ASP A 203 -43.81 10.61 -6.65
N GLU A 204 -44.23 9.37 -6.90
CA GLU A 204 -43.34 8.34 -7.49
C GLU A 204 -42.67 8.84 -8.77
N ARG A 205 -43.25 9.82 -9.48
CA ARG A 205 -42.71 10.40 -10.71
C ARG A 205 -41.47 11.25 -10.46
N PHE A 206 -41.33 11.97 -9.35
CA PHE A 206 -40.12 12.73 -9.00
C PHE A 206 -38.94 11.79 -8.74
N TYR A 207 -39.13 10.77 -7.89
CA TYR A 207 -38.08 9.77 -7.64
C TYR A 207 -37.78 8.94 -8.89
N SER A 208 -38.79 8.65 -9.70
CA SER A 208 -38.61 8.06 -11.03
C SER A 208 -37.87 9.00 -11.98
N THR A 209 -38.04 10.31 -11.87
CA THR A 209 -37.30 11.31 -12.66
C THR A 209 -35.87 11.43 -12.19
N VAL A 210 -35.60 11.42 -10.88
CA VAL A 210 -34.24 11.35 -10.33
C VAL A 210 -33.57 10.06 -10.81
N LYS A 211 -34.25 8.91 -10.64
CA LYS A 211 -33.76 7.61 -11.09
C LYS A 211 -33.52 7.59 -12.60
N LYS A 212 -34.50 8.03 -13.40
CA LYS A 212 -34.41 8.11 -14.87
C LYS A 212 -33.30 9.06 -15.31
N THR A 213 -33.19 10.25 -14.74
CA THR A 213 -32.13 11.22 -15.08
C THR A 213 -30.76 10.70 -14.69
N THR A 214 -30.63 10.03 -13.53
CA THR A 214 -29.36 9.41 -13.12
C THR A 214 -29.02 8.20 -14.00
N ILE A 215 -30.03 7.45 -14.46
CA ILE A 215 -29.90 6.36 -15.43
C ILE A 215 -29.54 6.88 -16.84
N GLU A 216 -30.03 8.04 -17.25
CA GLU A 216 -29.80 8.55 -18.62
C GLU A 216 -28.53 9.42 -18.71
N LYS A 217 -28.23 10.21 -17.67
CA LYS A 217 -27.15 11.22 -17.67
C LYS A 217 -26.00 10.89 -16.72
N GLY A 218 -26.06 9.77 -16.01
CA GLY A 218 -25.05 9.33 -15.03
C GLY A 218 -25.03 10.13 -13.70
N LYS A 219 -25.65 11.31 -13.66
CA LYS A 219 -25.68 12.19 -12.48
C LYS A 219 -27.00 12.95 -12.40
N TRP A 220 -27.48 13.15 -11.17
CA TRP A 220 -28.56 14.06 -10.83
C TRP A 220 -28.13 14.95 -9.67
N ALA A 221 -28.51 16.23 -9.71
CA ALA A 221 -28.26 17.17 -8.62
C ALA A 221 -29.52 17.99 -8.40
N GLY A 222 -29.97 18.09 -7.15
CA GLY A 222 -31.16 18.84 -6.82
C GLY A 222 -31.50 18.82 -5.35
N LYS A 223 -32.58 19.50 -5.00
CA LYS A 223 -33.14 19.48 -3.66
C LYS A 223 -33.98 18.21 -3.50
N MET A 224 -33.59 17.33 -2.58
CA MET A 224 -34.34 16.13 -2.24
C MET A 224 -34.86 16.25 -0.82
N ARG A 225 -36.06 15.75 -0.55
CA ARG A 225 -36.66 15.76 0.79
C ARG A 225 -36.37 14.44 1.50
N TRP A 226 -35.60 14.53 2.57
CA TRP A 226 -35.13 13.44 3.40
C TRP A 226 -35.95 13.34 4.68
N ARG A 227 -35.98 12.14 5.27
CA ARG A 227 -36.59 11.85 6.56
C ARG A 227 -35.49 11.49 7.55
N ARG A 228 -35.45 12.17 8.70
CA ARG A 228 -34.57 11.84 9.81
C ARG A 228 -35.10 10.63 10.59
N LYS A 229 -34.26 10.01 11.43
CA LYS A 229 -34.66 8.90 12.29
C LYS A 229 -35.80 9.25 13.24
N ASN A 230 -35.86 10.50 13.72
CA ASN A 230 -36.96 11.00 14.54
C ASN A 230 -38.24 11.32 13.75
N GLY A 231 -38.32 10.95 12.46
CA GLY A 231 -39.48 11.19 11.60
C GLY A 231 -39.57 12.58 10.98
N LYS A 232 -38.75 13.55 11.41
CA LYS A 232 -38.78 14.92 10.87
C LYS A 232 -38.27 14.96 9.43
N ALA A 233 -39.06 15.51 8.54
CA ALA A 233 -38.66 15.73 7.15
C ALA A 233 -37.83 17.02 7.00
N TYR A 234 -36.84 17.01 6.11
CA TYR A 234 -36.05 18.18 5.75
C TYR A 234 -35.66 18.12 4.28
N VAL A 235 -35.42 19.28 3.66
CA VAL A 235 -34.98 19.37 2.27
C VAL A 235 -33.47 19.59 2.26
N GLN A 236 -32.76 18.85 1.42
CA GLN A 236 -31.31 18.85 1.36
C GLN A 236 -30.84 18.88 -0.09
N GLN A 237 -29.82 19.69 -0.37
CA GLN A 237 -29.12 19.60 -1.64
C GLN A 237 -28.41 18.25 -1.72
N THR A 238 -28.81 17.47 -2.72
CA THR A 238 -28.37 16.09 -2.90
C THR A 238 -27.81 15.92 -4.29
N ILE A 239 -26.63 15.33 -4.37
CA ILE A 239 -26.06 14.86 -5.63
C ILE A 239 -26.14 13.34 -5.61
N VAL A 240 -26.73 12.78 -6.66
CA VAL A 240 -26.79 11.34 -6.90
C VAL A 240 -25.98 11.04 -8.15
N THR A 241 -25.03 10.12 -8.05
CA THR A 241 -24.23 9.67 -9.19
C THR A 241 -24.44 8.17 -9.36
N ALA A 242 -24.85 7.72 -10.54
CA ALA A 242 -24.90 6.30 -10.88
C ALA A 242 -23.53 5.87 -11.40
N ILE A 243 -22.92 4.92 -10.73
CA ILE A 243 -21.65 4.33 -11.15
C ILE A 243 -21.94 3.05 -11.90
N ARG A 244 -21.30 2.88 -13.06
CA ARG A 244 -21.55 1.81 -14.02
C ARG A 244 -20.30 0.98 -14.27
N ASP A 245 -20.52 -0.26 -14.68
CA ASP A 245 -19.49 -1.10 -15.26
C ASP A 245 -19.23 -0.74 -16.73
N CYS A 246 -18.24 -1.39 -17.33
CA CYS A 246 -17.84 -1.25 -18.73
C CYS A 246 -18.96 -1.62 -19.73
N GLU A 247 -19.99 -2.35 -19.30
CA GLU A 247 -21.16 -2.72 -20.12
C GLU A 247 -22.31 -1.71 -19.99
N GLY A 248 -22.12 -0.64 -19.22
CA GLY A 248 -23.11 0.42 -19.01
C GLY A 248 -24.19 0.08 -17.98
N LYS A 249 -24.08 -1.06 -17.28
CA LYS A 249 -24.97 -1.48 -16.22
C LYS A 249 -24.57 -0.81 -14.91
N ILE A 250 -25.57 -0.39 -14.13
CA ILE A 250 -25.35 0.32 -12.87
C ILE A 250 -24.88 -0.68 -11.80
N ILE A 251 -23.76 -0.37 -11.16
CA ILE A 251 -23.17 -1.13 -10.05
C ILE A 251 -23.73 -0.61 -8.72
N PHE A 252 -23.71 0.72 -8.52
CA PHE A 252 -24.14 1.35 -7.26
C PHE A 252 -24.45 2.85 -7.48
N TYR A 253 -25.11 3.47 -6.50
CA TYR A 253 -25.37 4.91 -6.48
C TYR A 253 -24.64 5.57 -5.30
N LEU A 254 -23.95 6.68 -5.59
CA LEU A 254 -23.34 7.55 -4.57
C LEU A 254 -24.24 8.76 -4.32
N PHE A 255 -24.58 8.97 -3.05
CA PHE A 255 -25.37 10.10 -2.55
C PHE A 255 -24.50 11.00 -1.68
N LEU A 256 -24.45 12.28 -2.05
CA LEU A 256 -23.79 13.33 -1.27
C LEU A 256 -24.82 14.35 -0.82
N LEU A 257 -24.90 14.58 0.49
CA LEU A 257 -25.79 15.56 1.12
C LEU A 257 -24.98 16.78 1.55
N ALA A 258 -25.16 17.91 0.88
CA ALA A 258 -24.42 19.15 1.14
C ALA A 258 -25.15 20.02 2.17
N GLY A 259 -24.56 20.19 3.36
CA GLY A 259 -25.15 20.76 4.58
C GLY A 259 -25.87 22.11 4.45
N MET A 260 -26.97 22.26 5.20
CA MET A 260 -27.55 23.55 5.58
C MET A 260 -26.82 24.10 6.83
N TRP A 261 -25.94 25.09 6.65
CA TRP A 261 -25.78 26.30 7.49
C TRP A 261 -25.43 27.42 6.49
N PRO A 262 -25.85 28.68 6.73
CA PRO A 262 -25.81 29.71 5.70
C PRO A 262 -24.35 30.10 5.43
N ASN A 263 -23.80 29.58 4.33
CA ASN A 263 -22.87 30.34 3.50
C ASN A 263 -22.78 29.72 2.12
N ASN A 264 -23.02 30.57 1.12
CA ASN A 264 -22.88 30.29 -0.31
C ASN A 264 -21.61 29.48 -0.60
N LYS A 265 -21.74 28.18 -0.86
CA LYS A 265 -20.68 27.40 -1.51
C LYS A 265 -21.17 26.97 -2.88
N THR A 266 -20.74 27.74 -3.87
CA THR A 266 -20.97 27.55 -5.30
C THR A 266 -20.27 26.27 -5.79
N ALA A 267 -20.53 25.87 -7.04
CA ALA A 267 -19.81 24.76 -7.72
C ALA A 267 -18.27 24.86 -7.61
N ALA A 268 -17.74 26.03 -7.28
CA ALA A 268 -16.34 26.26 -6.96
C ALA A 268 -15.83 25.40 -5.78
N THR A 269 -16.58 25.26 -4.68
CA THR A 269 -16.04 24.59 -3.49
C THR A 269 -15.95 23.07 -3.62
N VAL A 270 -16.91 22.43 -4.30
CA VAL A 270 -16.83 21.00 -4.65
C VAL A 270 -15.68 20.73 -5.62
N LYS A 271 -15.45 21.68 -6.54
CA LYS A 271 -14.29 21.63 -7.44
C LYS A 271 -12.98 21.75 -6.65
N ASP A 272 -12.96 22.53 -5.57
CA ASP A 272 -11.78 22.68 -4.72
C ASP A 272 -11.50 21.44 -3.85
N ASP A 273 -12.52 20.76 -3.34
CA ASP A 273 -12.36 19.49 -2.61
C ASP A 273 -11.86 18.36 -3.54
N LEU A 274 -12.39 18.28 -4.76
CA LEU A 274 -11.91 17.32 -5.77
C LEU A 274 -10.49 17.61 -6.23
N LYS A 275 -10.11 18.89 -6.39
CA LYS A 275 -8.72 19.27 -6.63
C LYS A 275 -7.82 18.78 -5.49
N LEU A 276 -8.23 18.96 -4.23
CA LEU A 276 -7.44 18.52 -3.08
C LEU A 276 -7.27 16.99 -3.09
N ALA A 277 -8.34 16.23 -3.31
CA ALA A 277 -8.29 14.77 -3.41
C ALA A 277 -7.37 14.33 -4.56
N ARG A 278 -7.41 15.03 -5.69
CA ARG A 278 -6.51 14.78 -6.83
C ARG A 278 -5.05 15.01 -6.48
N GLU A 279 -4.76 16.10 -5.76
CA GLU A 279 -3.40 16.36 -5.28
C GLU A 279 -2.92 15.30 -4.29
N VAL A 280 -3.81 14.74 -3.46
CA VAL A 280 -3.49 13.59 -2.61
C VAL A 280 -3.15 12.36 -3.46
N GLN A 281 -4.00 12.00 -4.43
CA GLN A 281 -3.78 10.86 -5.32
C GLN A 281 -2.44 10.99 -6.08
N LYS A 282 -2.14 12.18 -6.61
CA LYS A 282 -0.85 12.44 -7.28
C LYS A 282 0.36 12.30 -6.35
N ARG A 283 0.23 12.68 -5.08
CA ARG A 283 1.32 12.63 -4.10
C ARG A 283 1.62 11.23 -3.59
N VAL A 284 0.65 10.32 -3.62
CA VAL A 284 0.87 8.93 -3.21
C VAL A 284 1.52 8.08 -4.31
N LEU A 285 1.49 8.53 -5.57
CA LEU A 285 2.26 7.90 -6.65
C LEU A 285 3.76 7.92 -6.34
N SER A 286 4.46 6.89 -6.81
CA SER A 286 5.89 6.79 -6.54
C SER A 286 6.66 7.86 -7.30
N LYS A 287 7.58 8.53 -6.60
CA LYS A 287 8.45 9.54 -7.21
C LYS A 287 9.53 8.86 -8.05
N PRO A 288 10.00 9.51 -9.14
CA PRO A 288 11.07 8.98 -9.98
C PRO A 288 12.22 8.41 -9.16
N LEU A 289 12.68 7.22 -9.54
CA LEU A 289 13.76 6.52 -8.86
C LEU A 289 14.94 6.38 -9.81
N THR A 290 16.12 6.80 -9.34
CA THR A 290 17.39 6.60 -10.05
C THR A 290 18.35 5.92 -9.10
N ALA A 291 18.71 4.68 -9.43
CA ALA A 291 19.73 3.89 -8.75
C ALA A 291 20.79 3.45 -9.77
N SER A 292 21.88 2.84 -9.29
CA SER A 292 23.03 2.46 -10.14
C SER A 292 22.69 1.50 -11.29
N ARG A 293 21.71 0.62 -11.09
CA ARG A 293 21.31 -0.44 -12.04
C ARG A 293 19.87 -0.35 -12.53
N ILE A 294 19.11 0.64 -12.05
CA ILE A 294 17.72 0.81 -12.44
C ILE A 294 17.30 2.28 -12.39
N ASN A 295 16.51 2.70 -13.36
CA ASN A 295 15.87 4.01 -13.38
C ASN A 295 14.41 3.88 -13.78
N ILE A 296 13.51 4.36 -12.93
CA ILE A 296 12.07 4.19 -13.06
C ILE A 296 11.42 5.57 -13.14
N TYR A 297 10.55 5.74 -14.13
CA TYR A 297 9.74 6.93 -14.31
C TYR A 297 8.30 6.50 -14.64
N GLY A 298 7.33 7.24 -14.11
CA GLY A 298 5.92 6.99 -14.36
C GLY A 298 5.20 8.27 -14.74
N MET A 299 4.10 8.12 -15.47
CA MET A 299 3.13 9.18 -15.71
C MET A 299 1.72 8.66 -15.43
N TYR A 300 0.86 9.59 -15.03
CA TYR A 300 -0.55 9.34 -14.76
C TYR A 300 -1.37 10.53 -15.27
N ILE A 301 -2.33 10.26 -16.13
CA ILE A 301 -3.29 11.22 -16.67
C ILE A 301 -4.69 10.68 -16.35
N PRO A 302 -5.42 11.27 -15.39
CA PRO A 302 -6.78 10.84 -15.10
C PRO A 302 -7.74 11.33 -16.18
N SER A 303 -8.72 10.49 -16.53
CA SER A 303 -9.86 10.83 -17.41
C SER A 303 -10.79 11.87 -16.79
N ARG A 304 -10.88 11.90 -15.46
CA ARG A 304 -11.68 12.84 -14.65
C ARG A 304 -10.84 13.54 -13.59
N GLU A 305 -11.47 14.22 -12.63
CA GLU A 305 -10.74 14.84 -11.51
C GLU A 305 -10.01 13.80 -10.63
N LEU A 306 -10.50 12.56 -10.59
CA LEU A 306 -9.94 11.40 -9.88
C LEU A 306 -10.11 10.16 -10.74
N GLY A 307 -9.19 9.20 -10.62
CA GLY A 307 -9.21 7.96 -11.40
C GLY A 307 -8.99 6.67 -10.61
N GLY A 308 -9.18 5.54 -11.29
CA GLY A 308 -8.98 4.15 -10.81
C GLY A 308 -7.57 3.61 -11.02
N ASP A 309 -6.77 4.33 -11.80
CA ASP A 309 -5.41 3.99 -12.14
C ASP A 309 -4.39 4.36 -11.06
N MET A 310 -3.41 3.49 -10.83
CA MET A 310 -2.31 3.79 -9.93
C MET A 310 -1.07 2.94 -10.20
N TYR A 311 0.10 3.57 -10.10
CA TYR A 311 1.38 2.86 -10.02
C TYR A 311 2.12 3.10 -8.71
N ALA A 312 2.93 2.12 -8.31
CA ALA A 312 3.87 2.25 -7.20
C ALA A 312 5.12 1.40 -7.43
N TRP A 313 6.25 1.83 -6.87
CA TRP A 313 7.44 1.01 -6.80
C TRP A 313 8.14 1.15 -5.46
N TYR A 314 8.73 0.04 -5.01
CA TYR A 314 9.44 -0.03 -3.73
C TYR A 314 10.76 -0.74 -3.90
N ARG A 315 11.81 -0.14 -3.34
CA ARG A 315 13.08 -0.82 -3.10
C ARG A 315 12.90 -1.82 -1.97
N ILE A 316 13.00 -3.11 -2.29
CA ILE A 316 12.87 -4.22 -1.32
C ILE A 316 14.17 -4.30 -0.53
N ASP A 317 15.30 -4.38 -1.25
CA ASP A 317 16.66 -4.35 -0.70
C ASP A 317 17.64 -3.68 -1.67
N GLU A 318 18.94 -3.94 -1.56
CA GLU A 318 19.92 -3.26 -2.39
C GLU A 318 19.79 -3.57 -3.89
N GLU A 319 19.33 -4.77 -4.20
CA GLU A 319 19.40 -5.40 -5.51
C GLU A 319 18.01 -5.63 -6.10
N ARG A 320 16.95 -5.66 -5.27
CA ARG A 320 15.58 -5.99 -5.68
C ARG A 320 14.60 -4.82 -5.56
N TYR A 321 13.75 -4.69 -6.58
CA TYR A 321 12.73 -3.64 -6.69
C TYR A 321 11.39 -4.24 -7.10
N GLY A 322 10.32 -3.94 -6.37
CA GLY A 322 8.96 -4.28 -6.79
C GLY A 322 8.33 -3.10 -7.53
N ILE A 323 7.83 -3.33 -8.75
CA ILE A 323 7.11 -2.36 -9.57
C ILE A 323 5.69 -2.88 -9.74
N PHE A 324 4.71 -2.01 -9.51
CA PHE A 324 3.30 -2.37 -9.47
C PHE A 324 2.49 -1.33 -10.23
N LEU A 325 1.56 -1.77 -11.08
CA LEU A 325 0.56 -0.94 -11.73
C LEU A 325 -0.80 -1.63 -11.58
N MET A 326 -1.83 -0.87 -11.23
CA MET A 326 -3.22 -1.35 -11.20
C MET A 326 -4.15 -0.38 -11.90
N ASP A 327 -5.29 -0.94 -12.29
CA ASP A 327 -6.48 -0.24 -12.71
C ASP A 327 -7.71 -0.84 -12.01
N VAL A 328 -8.45 0.00 -11.28
CA VAL A 328 -9.65 -0.39 -10.54
C VAL A 328 -10.88 -0.32 -11.42
N MET A 329 -11.72 -1.36 -11.40
CA MET A 329 -12.98 -1.37 -12.14
C MET A 329 -13.85 -0.15 -11.82
N GLY A 330 -14.16 0.60 -12.88
CA GLY A 330 -15.00 1.81 -12.86
C GLY A 330 -14.18 3.10 -12.79
N GLN A 331 -14.83 4.25 -12.94
CA GLN A 331 -14.16 5.54 -13.07
C GLN A 331 -14.59 6.55 -11.98
N GLY A 332 -13.69 7.49 -11.64
CA GLY A 332 -14.00 8.62 -10.76
C GLY A 332 -13.72 8.38 -9.27
N THR A 333 -14.54 9.01 -8.41
CA THR A 333 -14.30 9.09 -6.97
C THR A 333 -14.28 7.73 -6.26
N ALA A 334 -15.15 6.79 -6.66
CA ALA A 334 -15.23 5.50 -5.98
C ALA A 334 -14.05 4.58 -6.28
N ALA A 335 -13.62 4.54 -7.55
CA ALA A 335 -12.42 3.81 -7.95
C ALA A 335 -11.19 4.39 -7.22
N SER A 336 -11.09 5.72 -7.13
CA SER A 336 -10.00 6.37 -6.41
C SER A 336 -9.92 6.01 -4.91
N LEU A 337 -11.05 5.76 -4.24
CA LEU A 337 -11.07 5.33 -2.84
C LEU A 337 -10.50 3.91 -2.69
N ILE A 338 -10.81 3.01 -3.64
CA ILE A 338 -10.23 1.67 -3.68
C ILE A 338 -8.74 1.75 -3.98
N CYS A 339 -8.31 2.60 -4.92
CA CYS A 339 -6.90 2.86 -5.18
C CYS A 339 -6.19 3.27 -3.88
N MET A 340 -6.75 4.22 -3.13
CA MET A 340 -6.13 4.68 -1.87
C MET A 340 -6.09 3.59 -0.80
N SER A 341 -7.14 2.76 -0.71
CA SER A 341 -7.16 1.59 0.18
C SER A 341 -6.04 0.61 -0.15
N VAL A 342 -5.94 0.18 -1.41
CA VAL A 342 -4.87 -0.74 -1.84
C VAL A 342 -3.50 -0.08 -1.71
N ARG A 343 -3.37 1.21 -2.03
CA ARG A 343 -2.13 1.99 -1.93
C ARG A 343 -1.54 2.00 -0.52
N SER A 344 -2.40 2.08 0.50
CA SER A 344 -1.99 2.10 1.90
C SER A 344 -1.28 0.80 2.30
N LEU A 345 -1.69 -0.32 1.70
CA LEU A 345 -1.14 -1.65 2.00
C LEU A 345 0.05 -2.02 1.13
N LEU A 346 0.12 -1.54 -0.12
CA LEU A 346 1.12 -1.96 -1.10
C LEU A 346 2.56 -1.94 -0.58
N ASN A 347 2.95 -0.90 0.17
CA ASN A 347 4.31 -0.81 0.72
C ASN A 347 4.62 -1.95 1.70
N GLY A 348 3.65 -2.31 2.55
CA GLY A 348 3.79 -3.41 3.50
C GLY A 348 3.78 -4.78 2.80
N VAL A 349 2.85 -4.96 1.86
CA VAL A 349 2.68 -6.20 1.10
C VAL A 349 3.92 -6.49 0.24
N ILE A 350 4.34 -5.56 -0.62
CA ILE A 350 5.48 -5.77 -1.54
C ILE A 350 6.81 -5.96 -0.79
N ARG A 351 6.97 -5.35 0.39
CA ARG A 351 8.20 -5.54 1.19
C ARG A 351 8.19 -6.83 2.01
N LYS A 352 7.02 -7.44 2.26
CA LYS A 352 6.87 -8.67 3.03
C LYS A 352 6.75 -9.91 2.15
N GLY A 353 5.96 -9.83 1.07
CA GLY A 353 5.83 -10.86 0.05
C GLY A 353 6.58 -10.44 -1.21
N ILE A 354 7.72 -11.07 -1.44
CA ILE A 354 8.69 -10.66 -2.46
C ILE A 354 8.25 -11.15 -3.83
N ASP A 355 7.70 -12.37 -3.88
CA ASP A 355 7.22 -12.99 -5.11
C ASP A 355 5.83 -12.49 -5.50
N PRO A 356 5.47 -12.55 -6.80
CA PRO A 356 4.17 -12.08 -7.28
C PRO A 356 2.97 -12.82 -6.68
N GLN A 357 3.14 -14.10 -6.32
CA GLN A 357 2.06 -14.94 -5.81
C GLN A 357 1.60 -14.47 -4.43
N GLU A 358 2.54 -14.23 -3.52
CA GLU A 358 2.25 -13.72 -2.18
C GLU A 358 1.64 -12.32 -2.23
N VAL A 359 2.17 -11.43 -3.09
CA VAL A 359 1.62 -10.08 -3.27
C VAL A 359 0.16 -10.14 -3.71
N PHE A 360 -0.14 -10.90 -4.77
CA PHE A 360 -1.51 -11.00 -5.28
C PHE A 360 -2.45 -11.71 -4.29
N GLY A 361 -1.96 -12.71 -3.56
CA GLY A 361 -2.72 -13.40 -2.51
C GLY A 361 -3.18 -12.45 -1.40
N GLU A 362 -2.27 -11.64 -0.87
CA GLU A 362 -2.60 -10.67 0.19
C GLU A 362 -3.52 -9.55 -0.31
N LEU A 363 -3.30 -9.05 -1.53
CA LEU A 363 -4.18 -8.04 -2.13
C LEU A 363 -5.60 -8.59 -2.38
N ASN A 364 -5.71 -9.85 -2.84
CA ASN A 364 -7.01 -10.49 -3.04
C ASN A 364 -7.75 -10.68 -1.72
N LYS A 365 -7.05 -11.11 -0.67
CA LYS A 365 -7.61 -11.25 0.68
C LYS A 365 -8.17 -9.93 1.19
N HIS A 366 -7.42 -8.83 1.03
CA HIS A 366 -7.86 -7.50 1.40
C HIS A 366 -9.13 -7.06 0.65
N MET A 367 -9.13 -7.22 -0.68
CA MET A 367 -10.29 -6.86 -1.50
C MET A 367 -11.54 -7.65 -1.11
N ARG A 368 -11.40 -8.93 -0.79
CA ARG A 368 -12.53 -9.74 -0.34
C ARG A 368 -13.00 -9.37 1.06
N GLN A 369 -12.12 -8.98 1.97
CA GLN A 369 -12.53 -8.56 3.32
C GLN A 369 -13.34 -7.26 3.30
N LEU A 370 -13.00 -6.31 2.44
CA LEU A 370 -13.66 -5.01 2.39
C LEU A 370 -14.88 -4.96 1.47
N TYR A 371 -14.91 -5.76 0.40
CA TYR A 371 -15.86 -5.57 -0.71
C TYR A 371 -16.64 -6.83 -1.08
N HIS A 372 -16.61 -7.87 -0.24
CA HIS A 372 -17.51 -9.02 -0.34
C HIS A 372 -18.41 -9.14 0.90
N GLU A 373 -19.72 -9.06 0.69
CA GLU A 373 -20.73 -9.37 1.69
C GLU A 373 -21.87 -10.18 1.04
N ASN A 374 -22.38 -11.20 1.74
CA ASN A 374 -23.54 -12.00 1.32
C ASN A 374 -23.47 -12.62 -0.10
N GLY A 375 -22.27 -13.02 -0.56
CA GLY A 375 -22.09 -13.73 -1.82
C GLY A 375 -22.21 -12.87 -3.09
N ARG A 376 -22.19 -11.53 -2.97
CA ARG A 376 -22.13 -10.61 -4.12
C ARG A 376 -20.82 -9.83 -4.12
N MET A 377 -20.16 -9.85 -5.28
CA MET A 377 -18.92 -9.10 -5.54
C MET A 377 -19.23 -7.65 -5.88
N MET A 378 -18.58 -6.69 -5.20
CA MET A 378 -18.79 -5.26 -5.49
C MET A 378 -17.69 -4.63 -6.34
N TYR A 379 -16.43 -5.06 -6.18
CA TYR A 379 -15.29 -4.48 -6.89
C TYR A 379 -14.15 -5.49 -7.13
N TYR A 380 -13.44 -5.31 -8.23
CA TYR A 380 -12.17 -5.95 -8.55
C TYR A 380 -11.25 -4.93 -9.23
N PHE A 381 -9.97 -5.26 -9.37
CA PHE A 381 -9.02 -4.44 -10.11
C PHE A 381 -8.06 -5.32 -10.91
N THR A 382 -7.61 -4.82 -12.06
CA THR A 382 -6.53 -5.43 -12.81
C THR A 382 -5.19 -4.93 -12.28
N ALA A 383 -4.16 -5.77 -12.31
CA ALA A 383 -2.84 -5.33 -11.89
C ALA A 383 -1.73 -6.10 -12.57
N ILE A 384 -0.57 -5.48 -12.69
CA ILE A 384 0.69 -6.14 -13.02
C ILE A 384 1.71 -5.83 -11.93
N TYR A 385 2.37 -6.87 -11.45
CA TYR A 385 3.48 -6.77 -10.52
C TYR A 385 4.73 -7.37 -11.12
N VAL A 386 5.85 -6.65 -10.99
CA VAL A 386 7.16 -7.06 -11.48
C VAL A 386 8.19 -6.90 -10.37
N LEU A 387 8.76 -8.01 -9.94
CA LEU A 387 9.96 -8.08 -9.13
C LEU A 387 11.18 -8.01 -10.04
N VAL A 388 11.98 -6.94 -9.94
CA VAL A 388 13.23 -6.78 -10.67
C VAL A 388 14.39 -7.15 -9.77
N ASN A 389 15.20 -8.14 -10.18
CA ASN A 389 16.48 -8.46 -9.54
C ASN A 389 17.64 -7.90 -10.39
N THR A 390 18.28 -6.85 -9.89
CA THR A 390 19.33 -6.11 -10.60
C THR A 390 20.71 -6.78 -10.59
N LYS A 391 20.94 -7.73 -9.68
CA LYS A 391 22.19 -8.49 -9.61
C LYS A 391 22.19 -9.67 -10.56
N GLU A 392 21.13 -10.48 -10.47
CA GLU A 392 20.96 -11.68 -11.30
C GLU A 392 20.37 -11.36 -12.68
N ARG A 393 19.94 -10.10 -12.88
CA ARG A 393 19.40 -9.56 -14.14
C ARG A 393 18.23 -10.36 -14.69
N PHE A 394 17.24 -10.54 -13.82
CA PHE A 394 15.95 -11.08 -14.23
C PHE A 394 14.81 -10.24 -13.66
N ILE A 395 13.66 -10.38 -14.31
CA ILE A 395 12.37 -9.97 -13.77
C ILE A 395 11.53 -11.21 -13.51
N GLU A 396 10.77 -11.18 -12.43
CA GLU A 396 9.72 -12.15 -12.12
C GLU A 396 8.41 -11.38 -11.98
N TYR A 397 7.34 -11.83 -12.62
CA TYR A 397 6.13 -11.04 -12.75
C TYR A 397 4.87 -11.89 -12.73
N ALA A 398 3.74 -11.25 -12.45
CA ALA A 398 2.41 -11.78 -12.70
C ALA A 398 1.46 -10.66 -13.14
N SER A 399 0.54 -10.98 -14.05
CA SER A 399 -0.51 -10.10 -14.54
C SER A 399 -1.90 -10.60 -14.09
N ALA A 400 -2.59 -9.85 -13.25
CA ALA A 400 -3.96 -10.12 -12.84
C ALA A 400 -4.95 -9.44 -13.80
N GLY A 401 -5.24 -10.08 -14.94
CA GLY A 401 -6.17 -9.59 -15.95
C GLY A 401 -5.82 -8.22 -16.55
N HIS A 402 -4.54 -7.85 -16.49
CA HIS A 402 -4.03 -6.56 -16.94
C HIS A 402 -3.41 -6.70 -18.33
N PRO A 403 -3.37 -5.63 -19.17
CA PRO A 403 -2.65 -5.66 -20.44
C PRO A 403 -1.20 -6.14 -20.26
N PRO A 404 -0.66 -6.91 -21.22
CA PRO A 404 0.69 -7.43 -21.10
C PRO A 404 1.69 -6.28 -21.12
N GLY A 405 2.56 -6.25 -20.10
CA GLY A 405 3.73 -5.37 -20.11
C GLY A 405 4.74 -5.82 -21.17
N PHE A 406 5.72 -4.96 -21.47
CA PHE A 406 6.76 -5.25 -22.46
C PHE A 406 8.15 -5.16 -21.85
N LEU A 407 8.98 -6.17 -22.08
CA LEU A 407 10.42 -6.13 -21.86
C LEU A 407 11.12 -6.01 -23.21
N PHE A 408 11.62 -4.83 -23.53
CA PHE A 408 12.43 -4.58 -24.71
C PHE A 408 13.90 -4.84 -24.41
N GLN A 409 14.46 -5.87 -25.04
CA GLN A 409 15.89 -6.18 -24.98
C GLN A 409 16.69 -5.23 -25.89
N LYS A 410 17.97 -5.06 -25.58
CA LYS A 410 18.87 -4.22 -26.40
C LYS A 410 19.07 -4.76 -27.81
N ASN A 411 18.98 -6.08 -27.99
CA ASN A 411 19.10 -6.76 -29.27
C ASN A 411 17.84 -6.62 -30.17
N GLY A 412 16.79 -5.94 -29.68
CA GLY A 412 15.53 -5.73 -30.41
C GLY A 412 14.45 -6.80 -30.16
N LEU A 413 14.74 -7.84 -29.39
CA LEU A 413 13.74 -8.80 -28.91
C LEU A 413 12.77 -8.09 -27.96
N VAL A 414 11.48 -8.38 -28.11
CA VAL A 414 10.43 -7.87 -27.21
C VAL A 414 9.70 -9.07 -26.62
N GLU A 415 9.71 -9.16 -25.30
CA GLU A 415 9.03 -10.22 -24.56
C GLU A 415 7.82 -9.61 -23.84
N GLU A 416 6.68 -10.30 -23.91
CA GLU A 416 5.43 -9.86 -23.29
C GLU A 416 5.29 -10.46 -21.90
N LEU A 417 4.77 -9.67 -20.97
CA LEU A 417 4.51 -10.07 -19.59
C LEU A 417 3.06 -10.56 -19.48
N ASP A 418 2.78 -11.75 -20.02
CA ASP A 418 1.41 -12.29 -20.20
C ASP A 418 1.00 -13.38 -19.18
N GLN A 419 1.96 -13.91 -18.41
CA GLN A 419 1.70 -14.88 -17.34
C GLN A 419 1.01 -14.22 -16.14
N GLY A 420 0.05 -14.92 -15.53
CA GLY A 420 -0.65 -14.34 -14.38
C GLY A 420 -1.91 -15.07 -13.94
N CYS A 421 -2.95 -14.30 -13.63
CA CYS A 421 -4.21 -14.81 -13.08
C CYS A 421 -5.41 -13.94 -13.44
N ALA A 422 -6.58 -14.33 -12.95
CA ALA A 422 -7.77 -13.48 -12.98
C ALA A 422 -7.55 -12.16 -12.20
N PRO A 423 -8.31 -11.09 -12.51
CA PRO A 423 -8.29 -9.84 -11.75
C PRO A 423 -8.41 -10.02 -10.23
N ILE A 424 -7.74 -9.15 -9.48
CA ILE A 424 -7.70 -9.21 -8.02
C ILE A 424 -9.06 -8.79 -7.45
N GLY A 425 -9.59 -9.60 -6.54
CA GLY A 425 -10.92 -9.43 -5.94
C GLY A 425 -12.04 -10.17 -6.68
N LEU A 426 -11.78 -10.65 -7.92
CA LEU A 426 -12.79 -11.29 -8.77
C LEU A 426 -13.06 -12.77 -8.40
N LEU A 427 -12.08 -13.49 -7.87
CA LEU A 427 -12.24 -14.89 -7.48
C LEU A 427 -11.97 -15.10 -5.98
N PRO A 428 -12.66 -16.05 -5.33
CA PRO A 428 -12.41 -16.40 -3.93
C PRO A 428 -10.95 -16.75 -3.62
N HIS A 429 -10.32 -17.45 -4.56
CA HIS A 429 -8.94 -17.88 -4.52
C HIS A 429 -8.30 -17.58 -5.88
N LEU A 430 -7.10 -17.00 -5.87
CA LEU A 430 -6.31 -16.78 -7.07
C LEU A 430 -5.30 -17.90 -7.22
N TYR A 431 -5.25 -18.48 -8.41
CA TYR A 431 -4.13 -19.30 -8.87
C TYR A 431 -3.23 -18.38 -9.68
N VAL A 432 -2.08 -18.00 -9.10
CA VAL A 432 -1.16 -17.02 -9.69
C VAL A 432 -0.05 -17.76 -10.41
N GLU A 433 -0.05 -17.70 -11.75
CA GLU A 433 1.08 -18.15 -12.54
C GLU A 433 2.09 -17.00 -12.67
N THR A 434 3.37 -17.31 -12.49
CA THR A 434 4.45 -16.30 -12.52
C THR A 434 5.35 -16.54 -13.71
N GLY A 435 5.64 -15.47 -14.46
CA GLY A 435 6.65 -15.48 -15.52
C GLY A 435 8.00 -15.03 -14.99
N LYS A 436 9.10 -15.57 -15.55
CA LYS A 436 10.47 -15.14 -15.25
C LYS A 436 11.25 -14.92 -16.54
N LEU A 437 11.78 -13.71 -16.73
CA LEU A 437 12.52 -13.31 -17.93
C LEU A 437 13.88 -12.73 -17.53
N HIS A 438 14.93 -13.09 -18.25
CA HIS A 438 16.25 -12.49 -18.07
C HIS A 438 16.39 -11.27 -18.96
N TYR A 439 17.21 -10.29 -18.54
CA TYR A 439 17.41 -9.08 -19.33
C TYR A 439 18.89 -8.73 -19.49
N GLU A 440 19.20 -8.11 -20.62
CA GLU A 440 20.54 -7.56 -20.88
C GLU A 440 20.65 -6.11 -20.37
N PRO A 441 21.85 -5.66 -19.94
CA PRO A 441 22.10 -4.25 -19.63
C PRO A 441 21.66 -3.31 -20.76
N GLY A 442 20.77 -2.37 -20.43
CA GLY A 442 20.11 -1.47 -21.37
C GLY A 442 18.67 -1.87 -21.73
N ALA A 443 18.13 -2.96 -21.17
CA ALA A 443 16.75 -3.34 -21.36
C ALA A 443 15.76 -2.29 -20.84
N THR A 444 14.59 -2.22 -21.46
CA THR A 444 13.52 -1.29 -21.13
C THR A 444 12.24 -2.04 -20.81
N LEU A 445 11.79 -1.96 -19.56
CA LEU A 445 10.51 -2.47 -19.12
C LEU A 445 9.45 -1.36 -19.27
N VAL A 446 8.32 -1.68 -19.87
CA VAL A 446 7.17 -0.77 -20.01
C VAL A 446 5.91 -1.47 -19.48
N LEU A 447 5.24 -0.85 -18.51
CA LEU A 447 3.93 -1.25 -17.99
C LEU A 447 2.94 -0.12 -18.28
N TYR A 448 1.69 -0.45 -18.59
CA TYR A 448 0.69 0.53 -18.98
C TYR A 448 -0.73 0.05 -18.65
N SER A 449 -1.62 0.96 -18.31
CA SER A 449 -3.06 0.68 -18.21
C SER A 449 -3.73 0.66 -19.59
N ASP A 450 -4.93 0.11 -19.66
CA ASP A 450 -5.69 -0.04 -20.90
C ASP A 450 -6.00 1.29 -21.60
N GLY A 451 -6.03 2.42 -20.87
CA GLY A 451 -6.10 3.75 -21.46
C GLY A 451 -5.01 4.07 -22.51
N ALA A 452 -3.88 3.34 -22.51
CA ALA A 452 -2.85 3.48 -23.56
C ALA A 452 -3.24 2.82 -24.89
N ILE A 453 -4.15 1.84 -24.85
CA ILE A 453 -4.58 1.01 -26.00
C ILE A 453 -6.06 1.24 -26.37
N GLU A 454 -6.79 2.07 -25.63
CA GLU A 454 -8.17 2.44 -25.96
C GLU A 454 -8.27 3.37 -27.19
N GLY A 455 -9.26 3.10 -28.05
CA GLY A 455 -9.69 4.04 -29.10
C GLY A 455 -9.05 3.91 -30.50
N ALA A 456 -8.28 2.85 -30.79
CA ALA A 456 -7.61 2.70 -32.09
C ALA A 456 -8.28 1.72 -33.09
N SER A 457 -8.85 0.60 -32.63
CA SER A 457 -9.49 -0.43 -33.47
C SER A 457 -10.52 -1.28 -32.69
N ARG A 458 -11.27 -2.17 -33.37
CA ARG A 458 -12.19 -3.14 -32.72
C ARG A 458 -11.47 -4.29 -31.97
N SER A 459 -10.16 -4.47 -32.16
CA SER A 459 -9.39 -5.59 -31.59
C SER A 459 -8.37 -5.08 -30.57
N VAL A 460 -8.48 -5.57 -29.33
CA VAL A 460 -7.53 -5.25 -28.24
C VAL A 460 -6.10 -5.68 -28.60
N CYS A 461 -5.93 -6.88 -29.18
CA CYS A 461 -4.63 -7.40 -29.60
C CYS A 461 -3.94 -6.47 -30.61
N THR A 462 -4.70 -5.96 -31.60
CA THR A 462 -4.16 -5.03 -32.60
C THR A 462 -3.75 -3.70 -31.98
N ASN A 463 -4.46 -3.23 -30.94
CA ASN A 463 -4.09 -2.00 -30.25
C ASN A 463 -2.82 -2.18 -29.41
N ILE A 464 -2.66 -3.34 -28.74
CA ILE A 464 -1.44 -3.74 -28.02
C ILE A 464 -0.26 -3.78 -28.98
N GLU A 465 -0.39 -4.46 -30.12
CA GLU A 465 0.66 -4.52 -31.14
C GLU A 465 1.03 -3.12 -31.65
N ARG A 466 0.03 -2.29 -31.97
CA ARG A 466 0.27 -0.92 -32.43
C ARG A 466 1.03 -0.10 -31.38
N PHE A 467 0.64 -0.18 -30.12
CA PHE A 467 1.31 0.52 -29.04
C PHE A 467 2.76 0.02 -28.88
N ARG A 468 2.98 -1.30 -28.93
CA ARG A 468 4.31 -1.91 -28.92
C ARG A 468 5.20 -1.39 -30.07
N GLU A 469 4.69 -1.39 -31.31
CA GLU A 469 5.45 -0.91 -32.48
C GLU A 469 5.75 0.59 -32.40
N GLN A 470 4.88 1.40 -31.79
CA GLN A 470 5.13 2.83 -31.55
C GLN A 470 6.26 3.07 -30.54
N LEU A 471 6.45 2.18 -29.57
CA LEU A 471 7.50 2.32 -28.56
C LEU A 471 8.88 1.89 -29.07
N LYS A 472 8.95 0.89 -29.96
CA LYS A 472 10.21 0.30 -30.46
C LYS A 472 11.26 1.32 -30.92
N PRO A 473 10.95 2.37 -31.72
CA PRO A 473 11.96 3.33 -32.16
C PRO A 473 12.57 4.14 -31.01
N HIS A 474 11.89 4.21 -29.86
CA HIS A 474 12.20 5.11 -28.75
C HIS A 474 12.81 4.40 -27.53
N ILE A 475 12.99 3.07 -27.59
CA ILE A 475 13.58 2.28 -26.49
C ILE A 475 15.04 2.63 -26.18
N HIS A 476 15.71 3.44 -27.00
CA HIS A 476 17.07 3.91 -26.71
C HIS A 476 17.07 5.14 -25.78
N LEU A 477 15.95 5.86 -25.68
CA LEU A 477 15.80 7.05 -24.84
C LEU A 477 15.82 6.67 -23.36
N ASP A 478 16.27 7.55 -22.47
CA ASP A 478 16.14 7.35 -21.02
C ASP A 478 14.66 7.33 -20.59
N SER A 479 14.38 6.78 -19.40
CA SER A 479 12.99 6.57 -18.93
C SER A 479 12.18 7.87 -18.88
N LYS A 480 12.79 9.01 -18.50
CA LYS A 480 12.13 10.31 -18.41
C LYS A 480 11.80 10.85 -19.80
N THR A 481 12.72 10.75 -20.74
CA THR A 481 12.51 11.21 -22.12
C THR A 481 11.48 10.33 -22.83
N MET A 482 11.48 9.02 -22.58
CA MET A 482 10.46 8.11 -23.11
C MET A 482 9.06 8.44 -22.54
N ILE A 483 8.94 8.66 -21.23
CA ILE A 483 7.67 9.10 -20.63
C ILE A 483 7.18 10.43 -21.23
N LYS A 484 8.08 11.41 -21.44
CA LYS A 484 7.71 12.67 -22.11
C LYS A 484 7.21 12.45 -23.54
N PHE A 485 7.86 11.56 -24.30
CA PHE A 485 7.43 11.23 -25.64
C PHE A 485 6.02 10.64 -25.64
N ILE A 486 5.76 9.66 -24.76
CA ILE A 486 4.43 9.06 -24.63
C ILE A 486 3.42 10.13 -24.20
N HIS A 487 3.72 10.92 -23.17
CA HIS A 487 2.85 12.01 -22.71
C HIS A 487 2.41 12.93 -23.86
N ASN A 488 3.36 13.41 -24.67
CA ASN A 488 3.06 14.32 -25.79
C ASN A 488 2.12 13.71 -26.83
N GLN A 489 2.21 12.40 -27.09
CA GLN A 489 1.29 11.74 -28.03
C GLN A 489 -0.16 11.69 -27.53
N PHE A 490 -0.33 11.64 -26.21
CA PHE A 490 -1.64 11.57 -25.57
C PHE A 490 -2.19 12.97 -25.28
N GLU A 491 -1.35 13.95 -24.97
CA GLU A 491 -1.75 15.34 -24.67
C GLU A 491 -2.40 16.06 -25.87
N GLU A 492 -2.13 15.64 -27.10
CA GLU A 492 -2.80 16.15 -28.31
C GLU A 492 -4.30 15.73 -28.39
N LYS A 493 -4.72 14.71 -27.63
CA LYS A 493 -6.13 14.26 -27.54
C LYS A 493 -6.82 15.00 -26.39
N ARG A 494 -7.78 15.89 -26.72
CA ARG A 494 -8.46 16.76 -25.75
C ARG A 494 -9.37 16.05 -24.73
N GLU A 495 -9.75 14.79 -24.99
CA GLU A 495 -10.57 13.97 -24.08
C GLU A 495 -10.04 12.53 -24.08
N PHE A 496 -9.86 11.97 -22.87
CA PHE A 496 -9.46 10.58 -22.66
C PHE A 496 -10.68 9.75 -22.26
N PRO A 497 -10.95 8.63 -22.95
CA PRO A 497 -12.07 7.74 -22.62
C PRO A 497 -11.89 7.07 -21.25
N ASP A 498 -10.65 6.75 -20.87
CA ASP A 498 -10.28 6.18 -19.58
C ASP A 498 -8.94 6.76 -19.04
N ASP A 499 -8.60 6.40 -17.81
CA ASP A 499 -7.37 6.81 -17.16
C ASP A 499 -6.14 6.21 -17.87
N LEU A 500 -5.04 6.97 -17.90
CA LEU A 500 -3.80 6.55 -18.52
C LEU A 500 -2.66 6.56 -17.52
N SER A 501 -2.09 5.38 -17.27
CA SER A 501 -0.89 5.18 -16.48
C SER A 501 0.14 4.46 -17.32
N VAL A 502 1.37 4.98 -17.30
CA VAL A 502 2.50 4.30 -17.95
C VAL A 502 3.71 4.39 -17.04
N VAL A 503 4.39 3.26 -16.86
CA VAL A 503 5.65 3.13 -16.12
C VAL A 503 6.72 2.63 -17.07
N VAL A 504 7.86 3.31 -17.10
CA VAL A 504 9.05 2.93 -17.85
C VAL A 504 10.20 2.73 -16.87
N ALA A 505 10.82 1.55 -16.92
CA ALA A 505 12.03 1.24 -16.17
C ALA A 505 13.18 0.85 -17.10
N LYS A 506 14.32 1.51 -16.93
CA LYS A 506 15.60 1.16 -17.56
C LYS A 506 16.42 0.28 -16.63
N LEU A 507 16.93 -0.82 -17.17
CA LEU A 507 17.64 -1.85 -16.42
C LEU A 507 19.07 -1.97 -16.93
N TRP A 508 20.09 -1.91 -16.06
CA TRP A 508 21.52 -1.93 -16.41
C TRP A 508 22.35 -2.99 -15.67
#